data_AF-A0A2R6EF09-F1
#
_entry.id   AF-A0A2R6EF09-F1
#
_cell.length_a   1.000
_cell.length_b   1.000
_cell.length_c   1.000
_cell.angle_alpha   90.00
_cell.angle_beta   90.00
_cell.angle_gamma   90.00
#
_symmetry.space_group_name_H-M   'P 1'
#
loop_
_entity.id
_entity.type
_entity.pdbx_description
1 polymer ?
#
loop_
_entity_poly.entity_id
_entity_poly.type
_entity_poly.pdbx_seq_one_letter_code
_entity_poly.pdbx_strand_id
1 'polypeptide(L)'
;LRTTVRAARRGVEVRVLLSSAWYVREENRRIVERLRERAESEDLSIRAKLAAPEGRFEKIHAKGVVVDGDRVLLGSLNWNRESARENREVALVLEGEAVAGYYREVFESDWAAGSDGDPGALPVGSILAVAGVVVLAVLVARRVEFGSTTGVGPE
;
A
#
# COMPACT_ATOMS: atom_id res chain seq x y z
N LEU A 1 -11.23 -10.44 -5.28
CA LEU A 1 -10.96 -11.26 -4.09
C LEU A 1 -11.07 -12.77 -4.35
N ARG A 2 -12.28 -13.37 -4.43
CA ARG A 2 -12.40 -14.85 -4.58
C ARG A 2 -11.68 -15.41 -5.80
N THR A 3 -11.80 -14.74 -6.95
CA THR A 3 -11.13 -15.15 -8.20
C THR A 3 -9.61 -15.03 -8.10
N THR A 4 -9.11 -13.93 -7.53
CA THR A 4 -7.69 -13.68 -7.23
C THR A 4 -7.08 -14.81 -6.39
N VAL A 5 -7.71 -15.14 -5.26
CA VAL A 5 -7.27 -16.22 -4.37
C VAL A 5 -7.34 -17.58 -5.05
N ARG A 6 -8.38 -17.83 -5.83
CA ARG A 6 -8.50 -19.08 -6.60
C ARG A 6 -7.42 -19.21 -7.67
N ALA A 7 -7.01 -18.12 -8.31
CA ALA A 7 -5.89 -18.15 -9.27
C ALA A 7 -4.59 -18.52 -8.55
N ALA A 8 -4.29 -17.89 -7.42
CA ALA A 8 -3.09 -18.20 -6.64
C ALA A 8 -3.06 -19.65 -6.13
N ARG A 9 -4.22 -20.19 -5.70
CA ARG A 9 -4.35 -21.62 -5.33
C ARG A 9 -4.08 -22.59 -6.49
N ARG A 10 -4.17 -22.13 -7.73
CA ARG A 10 -3.78 -22.91 -8.92
C ARG A 10 -2.29 -22.72 -9.29
N GLY A 11 -1.51 -22.04 -8.45
CA GLY A 11 -0.09 -21.77 -8.67
C GLY A 11 0.20 -20.51 -9.49
N VAL A 12 -0.80 -19.66 -9.75
CA VAL A 12 -0.58 -18.41 -10.50
C VAL A 12 0.00 -17.34 -9.58
N GLU A 13 1.06 -16.66 -10.01
CA GLU A 13 1.55 -15.46 -9.32
C GLU A 13 0.57 -14.30 -9.54
N VAL A 14 0.10 -13.68 -8.46
CA VAL A 14 -0.87 -12.59 -8.54
C VAL A 14 -0.34 -11.33 -7.89
N ARG A 15 -0.31 -10.24 -8.64
CA ARG A 15 -0.02 -8.88 -8.14
C ARG A 15 -1.24 -7.99 -8.28
N VAL A 16 -1.62 -7.29 -7.21
CA VAL A 16 -2.80 -6.43 -7.17
C VAL A 16 -2.40 -5.03 -6.72
N LEU A 17 -2.50 -4.07 -7.63
CA LEU A 17 -2.26 -2.66 -7.34
C LEU A 17 -3.59 -1.92 -7.31
N LEU A 18 -3.90 -1.29 -6.18
CA LEU A 18 -5.14 -0.53 -6.02
C LEU A 18 -4.86 0.97 -5.88
N SER A 19 -5.77 1.78 -6.38
CA SER A 19 -5.69 3.24 -6.27
C SER A 19 -5.68 3.69 -4.80
N SER A 20 -4.85 4.69 -4.49
CA SER A 20 -4.79 5.34 -3.18
C SER A 20 -5.60 6.63 -3.11
N ALA A 21 -6.45 6.91 -4.12
CA ALA A 21 -7.32 8.08 -4.15
C ALA A 21 -8.16 8.18 -2.87
N TRP A 22 -8.23 9.38 -2.28
CA TRP A 22 -8.74 9.59 -0.92
C TRP A 22 -10.12 8.98 -0.64
N TYR A 23 -11.03 9.05 -1.62
CA TYR A 23 -12.42 8.58 -1.49
C TYR A 23 -12.58 7.05 -1.52
N VAL A 24 -11.56 6.30 -1.98
CA VAL A 24 -11.54 4.82 -1.97
C VAL A 24 -10.40 4.25 -1.14
N ARG A 25 -9.51 5.09 -0.60
CA ARG A 25 -8.25 4.68 0.03
C ARG A 25 -8.47 3.68 1.17
N GLU A 26 -9.46 3.95 2.02
CA GLU A 26 -9.76 3.10 3.18
C GLU A 26 -10.28 1.72 2.77
N GLU A 27 -11.24 1.70 1.84
CA GLU A 27 -11.81 0.47 1.31
C GLU A 27 -10.74 -0.38 0.60
N ASN A 28 -9.93 0.25 -0.25
CA ASN A 28 -8.84 -0.43 -0.95
C ASN A 28 -7.77 -0.94 0.03
N ARG A 29 -7.49 -0.22 1.13
CA ARG A 29 -6.55 -0.70 2.16
C ARG A 29 -7.05 -2.00 2.78
N ARG A 30 -8.33 -2.07 3.16
CA ARG A 30 -8.94 -3.30 3.72
C ARG A 30 -8.91 -4.46 2.74
N ILE A 31 -9.02 -4.19 1.44
CA ILE A 31 -8.88 -5.22 0.39
C ILE A 31 -7.43 -5.72 0.33
N VAL A 32 -6.45 -4.82 0.38
CA VAL A 32 -5.02 -5.16 0.41
C VAL A 32 -4.69 -6.00 1.64
N GLU A 33 -5.11 -5.56 2.83
CA GLU A 33 -4.91 -6.27 4.09
C GLU A 33 -5.48 -7.70 4.01
N ARG A 34 -6.74 -7.84 3.58
CA ARG A 34 -7.37 -9.15 3.42
C ARG A 34 -6.67 -10.06 2.41
N LEU A 35 -6.12 -9.50 1.33
CA LEU A 35 -5.34 -10.27 0.36
C LEU A 35 -4.02 -10.75 0.96
N ARG A 36 -3.34 -9.90 1.73
CA ARG A 36 -2.09 -10.24 2.44
C ARG A 36 -2.32 -11.28 3.52
N GLU A 37 -3.32 -11.10 4.38
CA GLU A 37 -3.72 -12.09 5.39
C GLU A 37 -4.01 -13.46 4.75
N ARG A 38 -4.68 -13.46 3.59
CA ARG A 38 -4.98 -14.71 2.87
C ARG A 38 -3.75 -15.31 2.21
N ALA A 39 -2.84 -14.47 1.72
CA ALA A 39 -1.56 -14.91 1.18
C ALA A 39 -0.74 -15.63 2.26
N GLU A 40 -0.64 -15.03 3.45
CA GLU A 40 0.13 -15.57 4.57
C GLU A 40 -0.50 -16.84 5.15
N SER A 41 -1.81 -16.83 5.40
CA SER A 41 -2.50 -17.98 6.03
C SER A 41 -2.59 -19.23 5.15
N GLU A 42 -2.43 -19.08 3.83
CA GLU A 42 -2.50 -20.19 2.88
C GLU A 42 -1.20 -20.40 2.07
N ASP A 43 -0.12 -19.67 2.38
CA ASP A 43 1.14 -19.67 1.63
C ASP A 43 0.93 -19.47 0.11
N LEU A 44 0.16 -18.44 -0.25
CA LEU A 44 -0.17 -18.14 -1.65
C LEU A 44 0.74 -17.03 -2.21
N SER A 45 1.14 -17.16 -3.47
CA SER A 45 1.84 -16.10 -4.22
C SER A 45 0.91 -14.95 -4.63
N ILE A 46 0.43 -14.21 -3.62
CA ILE A 46 -0.35 -12.98 -3.78
C ILE A 46 0.43 -11.83 -3.17
N ARG A 47 0.71 -10.81 -3.98
CA ARG A 47 1.22 -9.52 -3.51
C ARG A 47 0.17 -8.45 -3.79
N ALA A 48 -0.13 -7.62 -2.81
CA ALA A 48 -1.09 -6.53 -2.97
C ALA A 48 -0.57 -5.26 -2.29
N LYS A 49 -0.79 -4.09 -2.90
CA LYS A 49 -0.52 -2.79 -2.26
C LYS A 49 -1.39 -1.67 -2.82
N LEU A 50 -1.41 -0.56 -2.08
CA LEU A 50 -1.92 0.71 -2.57
C LEU A 50 -0.85 1.39 -3.42
N ALA A 51 -1.26 2.02 -4.52
CA ALA A 51 -0.37 2.82 -5.35
C ALA A 51 0.18 4.01 -4.58
N ALA A 52 1.47 4.28 -4.75
CA ALA A 52 2.16 5.45 -4.21
C ALA A 52 2.73 6.21 -5.42
N PRO A 53 1.99 7.20 -5.95
CA PRO A 53 2.34 7.81 -7.23
C PRO A 53 3.61 8.67 -7.18
N GLU A 54 4.04 9.12 -6.01
CA GLU A 54 5.22 9.99 -5.82
C GLU A 54 5.22 11.23 -6.74
N GLY A 55 4.04 11.81 -6.98
CA GLY A 55 3.87 12.98 -7.86
C GLY A 55 3.82 12.66 -9.36
N ARG A 56 3.98 11.40 -9.79
CA ARG A 56 3.89 11.01 -11.22
C ARG A 56 2.47 11.10 -11.77
N PHE A 57 1.46 10.84 -10.94
CA PHE A 57 0.04 10.95 -11.28
C PHE A 57 -0.81 11.15 -10.03
N GLU A 58 -2.06 11.59 -10.19
CA GLU A 58 -2.97 11.82 -9.07
C GLU A 58 -3.58 10.51 -8.54
N LYS A 59 -4.07 9.65 -9.45
CA LYS A 59 -4.70 8.36 -9.11
C LYS A 59 -4.62 7.35 -10.25
N ILE A 60 -4.64 6.07 -9.90
CA ILE A 60 -4.93 5.02 -10.88
C ILE A 60 -6.44 5.02 -11.13
N HIS A 61 -6.85 5.38 -12.34
CA HIS A 61 -8.24 5.27 -12.80
C HIS A 61 -8.44 4.15 -13.81
N ALA A 62 -7.37 3.62 -14.41
CA ALA A 62 -7.45 2.45 -15.29
C ALA A 62 -7.95 1.23 -14.50
N LYS A 63 -8.75 0.38 -15.16
CA LYS A 63 -9.17 -0.90 -14.64
C LYS A 63 -8.82 -1.96 -15.67
N GLY A 64 -7.94 -2.85 -15.27
CA GLY A 64 -7.51 -3.90 -16.17
C GLY A 64 -6.74 -5.00 -15.46
N VAL A 65 -6.45 -6.03 -16.24
CA VAL A 65 -5.67 -7.21 -15.85
C VAL A 65 -4.80 -7.59 -17.02
N VAL A 66 -3.51 -7.79 -16.76
CA VAL A 66 -2.59 -8.42 -17.72
C VAL A 66 -2.41 -9.87 -17.29
N VAL A 67 -2.51 -10.79 -18.24
CA VAL A 67 -2.41 -12.24 -18.01
C VAL A 67 -1.35 -12.80 -18.95
N ASP A 68 -0.45 -13.63 -18.43
CA ASP A 68 0.56 -14.44 -19.14
C ASP A 68 1.46 -13.72 -20.15
N GLY A 69 1.44 -12.37 -20.16
CA GLY A 69 2.24 -11.55 -21.07
C GLY A 69 1.69 -11.43 -22.49
N ASP A 70 0.51 -11.98 -22.77
CA ASP A 70 -0.10 -12.00 -24.12
C ASP A 70 -1.56 -11.52 -24.13
N ARG A 71 -2.20 -11.33 -22.97
CA ARG A 71 -3.61 -10.91 -22.86
C ARG A 71 -3.80 -9.74 -21.91
N VAL A 72 -4.64 -8.80 -22.33
CA VAL A 72 -5.05 -7.67 -21.49
C VAL A 72 -6.56 -7.54 -21.49
N LEU A 73 -7.15 -7.51 -20.31
CA LEU A 73 -8.51 -7.02 -20.11
C LEU A 73 -8.42 -5.56 -19.68
N LEU A 74 -9.12 -4.66 -20.37
CA LEU A 74 -9.20 -3.25 -20.00
C LEU A 74 -10.61 -2.72 -20.25
N GLY A 75 -11.06 -1.76 -19.44
CA GLY A 75 -12.34 -1.10 -19.68
C GLY A 75 -12.70 -0.02 -18.68
N SER A 76 -13.96 0.41 -18.75
CA SER A 76 -14.56 1.34 -17.80
C SER A 76 -15.01 0.66 -16.50
N LEU A 77 -15.14 -0.67 -16.51
CA LEU A 77 -15.62 -1.51 -15.42
C LEU A 77 -14.80 -1.30 -14.12
N ASN A 78 -15.44 -0.81 -13.06
CA ASN A 78 -14.90 -0.95 -11.71
C ASN A 78 -15.11 -2.39 -11.20
N TRP A 79 -14.20 -2.86 -10.35
CA TRP A 79 -14.27 -4.20 -9.75
C TRP A 79 -15.28 -4.29 -8.58
N ASN A 80 -16.50 -3.77 -8.77
CA ASN A 80 -17.60 -3.80 -7.81
C ASN A 80 -18.89 -4.33 -8.46
N ARG A 81 -19.93 -4.54 -7.63
CA ARG A 81 -21.18 -5.17 -8.08
C ARG A 81 -21.98 -4.25 -8.99
N GLU A 82 -21.99 -2.96 -8.67
CA GLU A 82 -22.72 -1.91 -9.37
C GLU A 82 -22.23 -1.78 -10.81
N SER A 83 -20.92 -1.61 -11.03
CA SER A 83 -20.33 -1.60 -12.38
C SER A 83 -20.61 -2.90 -13.13
N ALA A 84 -20.58 -4.05 -12.45
CA ALA A 84 -20.79 -5.35 -13.09
C ALA A 84 -22.25 -5.68 -13.45
N ARG A 85 -23.24 -4.96 -12.91
CA ARG A 85 -24.67 -5.33 -13.07
C ARG A 85 -25.57 -4.19 -13.49
N GLU A 86 -25.31 -2.99 -12.99
CA GLU A 86 -26.24 -1.86 -13.08
C GLU A 86 -25.73 -0.79 -14.05
N ASN A 87 -24.41 -0.71 -14.26
CA ASN A 87 -23.83 0.26 -15.18
C ASN A 87 -23.74 -0.29 -16.61
N ARG A 88 -23.85 0.62 -17.57
CA ARG A 88 -23.45 0.36 -18.96
C ARG A 88 -21.94 0.54 -19.09
N GLU A 89 -21.21 -0.57 -19.12
CA GLU A 89 -19.75 -0.60 -19.17
C GLU A 89 -19.24 -1.12 -20.52
N VAL A 90 -17.99 -0.78 -20.86
CA VAL A 90 -17.25 -1.38 -21.96
C VAL A 90 -16.03 -2.10 -21.40
N ALA A 91 -15.80 -3.33 -21.86
CA ALA A 91 -14.60 -4.09 -21.58
C ALA A 91 -14.08 -4.73 -22.87
N LEU A 92 -12.77 -4.66 -23.05
CA LEU A 92 -12.07 -5.22 -24.21
C LEU A 92 -11.06 -6.26 -23.71
N VAL A 93 -11.06 -7.42 -24.37
CA VAL A 93 -9.96 -8.38 -24.29
C VAL A 93 -9.09 -8.15 -25.50
N LEU A 94 -7.83 -7.77 -25.25
CA LEU A 94 -6.83 -7.53 -26.26
C LEU A 94 -5.82 -8.67 -26.20
N GLU A 95 -5.50 -9.24 -27.35
CA GLU A 95 -4.55 -10.35 -27.48
C GLU A 95 -3.33 -9.91 -28.28
N GLY A 96 -2.15 -10.32 -27.83
CA GLY A 96 -0.87 -10.04 -28.47
C GLY A 96 0.19 -9.51 -27.50
N GLU A 97 1.42 -9.98 -27.69
CA GLU A 97 2.57 -9.63 -26.84
C GLU A 97 2.86 -8.12 -26.82
N ALA A 98 2.63 -7.40 -27.93
CA ALA A 98 2.88 -5.97 -28.01
C ALA A 98 1.99 -5.16 -27.05
N VAL A 99 0.68 -5.43 -27.05
CA VAL A 99 -0.27 -4.72 -26.19
C VAL A 99 -0.12 -5.15 -24.73
N ALA A 100 0.10 -6.44 -24.48
CA ALA A 100 0.34 -6.95 -23.14
C ALA A 100 1.68 -6.46 -22.56
N GLY A 101 2.71 -6.32 -23.40
CA GLY A 101 3.99 -5.70 -23.05
C GLY A 101 3.81 -4.26 -22.56
N TYR A 102 3.12 -3.43 -23.34
CA TYR A 102 2.84 -2.04 -22.95
C TYR A 102 2.13 -1.92 -21.59
N TYR A 103 1.02 -2.65 -21.39
CA TYR A 103 0.28 -2.55 -20.12
C TYR A 103 1.03 -3.17 -18.94
N ARG A 104 1.86 -4.19 -19.19
CA ARG A 104 2.77 -4.74 -18.18
C ARG A 104 3.79 -3.69 -17.76
N GLU A 105 4.44 -2.99 -18.69
CA GLU A 105 5.41 -1.93 -18.36
C GLU A 105 4.78 -0.80 -17.54
N VAL A 106 3.56 -0.38 -17.90
CA VAL A 106 2.79 0.59 -17.09
C VAL A 106 2.56 0.06 -15.68
N PHE A 107 2.11 -1.19 -15.55
CA PHE A 107 1.89 -1.82 -14.25
C PHE A 107 3.20 -1.92 -13.44
N GLU A 108 4.30 -2.35 -14.04
CA GLU A 108 5.60 -2.44 -13.38
C GLU A 108 6.10 -1.07 -12.91
N SER A 109 5.97 -0.04 -13.74
CA SER A 109 6.34 1.33 -13.37
C SER A 109 5.52 1.83 -12.18
N ASP A 110 4.23 1.50 -12.15
CA ASP A 110 3.34 1.92 -11.05
C ASP A 110 3.50 1.06 -9.80
N TRP A 111 3.87 -0.21 -9.98
CA TRP A 111 4.21 -1.13 -8.92
C TRP A 111 5.55 -0.78 -8.26
N ALA A 112 6.54 -0.33 -9.01
CA ALA A 112 7.84 0.02 -8.47
C ALA A 112 7.81 1.32 -7.64
N ALA A 113 6.88 2.22 -7.92
CA ALA A 113 6.74 3.46 -7.16
C ALA A 113 6.17 3.22 -5.75
N GLY A 114 6.79 3.86 -4.77
CA GLY A 114 6.56 3.65 -3.35
C GLY A 114 7.19 2.37 -2.82
N SER A 115 8.11 2.54 -1.87
CA SER A 115 8.48 1.48 -0.93
C SER A 115 7.24 0.89 -0.27
N ASP A 116 7.24 -0.42 0.03
CA ASP A 116 6.20 -1.13 0.79
C ASP A 116 6.06 -0.65 2.26
N GLY A 117 6.44 0.61 2.53
CA GLY A 117 6.55 1.23 3.83
C GLY A 117 5.29 1.01 4.65
N ASP A 118 5.41 0.08 5.59
CA ASP A 118 4.53 -0.05 6.73
C ASP A 118 4.39 1.36 7.35
N PRO A 119 3.18 1.96 7.35
CA PRO A 119 2.95 3.26 7.96
C PRO A 119 3.32 3.30 9.46
N GLY A 120 3.54 2.13 10.09
CA GLY A 120 3.96 1.98 11.48
C GLY A 120 5.47 1.78 11.70
N ALA A 121 6.26 1.51 10.66
CA ALA A 121 7.70 1.31 10.81
C ALA A 121 8.42 2.66 10.92
N LEU A 122 8.63 3.13 12.16
CA LEU A 122 9.49 4.27 12.40
C LEU A 122 10.89 3.98 11.86
N PRO A 123 11.53 4.91 11.11
CA PRO A 123 12.91 4.76 10.69
C PRO A 123 13.78 4.45 11.91
N VAL A 124 14.72 3.50 11.79
CA VAL A 124 15.63 3.14 12.90
C VAL A 124 16.32 4.37 13.48
N GLY A 125 16.64 5.37 12.64
CA GLY A 125 17.18 6.66 13.08
C GLY A 125 16.28 7.44 14.04
N SER A 126 14.96 7.38 13.88
CA SER A 126 13.99 8.02 14.77
C SER A 126 13.95 7.34 16.15
N ILE A 127 14.03 6.01 16.19
CA ILE A 127 14.10 5.24 17.45
C ILE A 127 15.39 5.59 18.19
N LEU A 128 16.53 5.63 17.49
CA LEU A 128 17.82 6.01 18.08
C LEU A 128 17.84 7.45 18.57
N ALA A 129 17.22 8.38 17.84
CA ALA A 129 17.13 9.78 18.25
C ALA A 129 16.33 9.95 19.56
N VAL A 130 15.16 9.30 19.66
CA VAL A 130 14.34 9.32 20.89
C VAL A 130 15.09 8.70 22.06
N ALA A 131 15.74 7.54 21.86
CA ALA A 131 16.55 6.91 22.89
C ALA A 131 17.70 7.83 23.37
N GLY A 132 18.38 8.52 22.44
CA GLY A 132 19.43 9.48 22.76
C GLY A 132 18.93 10.66 23.60
N VAL A 133 17.77 11.24 23.25
CA VAL A 133 17.15 12.34 24.01
C VAL A 133 16.77 11.90 25.42
N VAL A 134 16.19 10.70 25.57
CA VAL A 134 15.84 10.14 26.89
C VAL A 134 17.08 9.93 27.75
N VAL A 135 18.15 9.36 27.18
CA VAL A 135 19.42 9.18 27.90
C VAL A 135 19.99 10.52 28.35
N LEU A 136 20.01 11.53 27.46
CA LEU A 136 20.49 12.87 27.79
C LEU A 136 19.66 13.51 28.92
N ALA A 137 18.34 13.42 28.84
CA ALA A 137 17.43 13.95 29.87
C ALA A 137 17.67 13.29 31.24
N VAL A 138 17.87 11.96 31.27
CA VAL A 138 18.20 11.23 32.51
C VAL A 138 19.56 11.66 33.06
N LEU A 139 20.57 11.84 32.21
CA LEU A 139 21.90 12.31 32.63
C LEU A 139 21.86 13.73 33.19
N VAL A 140 21.07 14.62 32.57
CA VAL A 140 20.87 16.00 33.05
C VAL A 140 20.11 15.98 34.38
N ALA A 141 19.00 15.26 34.48
CA ALA A 141 18.22 15.16 35.71
C ALA A 141 19.03 14.59 36.88
N ARG A 142 19.91 13.62 36.63
CA ARG A 142 20.85 13.08 37.64
C ARG A 142 21.91 14.08 38.10
N ARG A 143 22.10 15.18 37.38
CA ARG A 143 23.09 16.22 37.70
C ARG A 143 22.48 17.49 38.29
N VAL A 144 21.14 17.56 38.37
CA VAL A 144 20.42 18.64 39.05
C VAL A 144 20.20 18.24 40.50
N GLU A 145 20.98 18.82 41.42
CA GLU A 145 20.66 18.84 42.85
C GLU A 145 19.80 20.07 43.15
N PHE A 146 18.58 19.87 43.64
CA PHE A 146 17.75 20.97 44.11
C PHE A 146 18.19 21.37 45.52
N GLY A 147 18.91 22.48 45.63
CA GLY A 147 19.26 23.09 46.91
C GLY A 147 18.01 23.63 47.63
N SER A 148 17.96 23.49 48.96
CA SER A 148 16.80 23.83 49.81
C SER A 148 16.63 25.33 50.09
N THR A 149 16.93 26.22 49.15
CA THR A 149 16.96 27.68 49.42
C THR A 149 16.39 28.53 48.28
N THR A 150 15.12 28.31 47.96
CA THR A 150 14.30 29.31 47.26
C THR A 150 12.91 29.35 47.89
N GLY A 151 12.83 29.93 49.08
CA GLY A 151 11.58 30.42 49.65
C GLY A 151 11.64 31.95 49.69
N VAL A 152 10.83 32.62 48.87
CA VAL A 152 10.51 34.05 49.05
C VAL A 152 9.37 34.07 50.07
N GLY A 153 9.67 34.38 51.33
CA GLY A 153 8.66 34.58 52.37
C GLY A 153 8.09 36.00 52.31
N PRO A 154 6.83 36.24 52.71
CA PRO A 154 6.27 37.58 52.80
C PRO A 154 6.83 38.34 54.02
N GLU A 155 6.85 39.68 53.92
CA GLU A 155 7.37 40.64 54.91
C GLU A 155 6.77 40.49 56.33
#